data_AF-A0A3C0UWH8-F1
#
_entry.id   AF-A0A3C0UWH8-F1
#
_cell.length_a   1.000
_cell.length_b   1.000
_cell.length_c   1.000
_cell.angle_alpha   90.00
_cell.angle_beta   90.00
_cell.angle_gamma   90.00
#
_symmetry.space_group_name_H-M   'P 1'
#
loop_
_entity.id
_entity.type
_entity.pdbx_description
1 polymer ?
#
loop_
_entity_poly.entity_id
_entity_poly.type
_entity_poly.pdbx_seq_one_letter_code
_entity_poly.pdbx_strand_id
1 'polypeptide(L)'
;MKTLLTFILLTSISLCSWAQKEVFRIDSIPTKGILLDKGWKWHAGDNPDFAKPDFDDSKWEAIDPTKEMDDLPQIQKAGIGWFRINLNVDSSLKNTILSLQTNQFLAAEFYQNGIFIGNLGIVSRNPKDVQGFFSMDYYKPVIHLYTGDKTKQVLAVRFAYQNVIIYQRSNNQKCLGLGIKLFRTEPKNSEKRDAFHLNNYEQRGDFDATSLDSFKTGLFFILSVLHLFFYFLYRYQKANLFFGLGCLFLFIFFCTKVLFINTSIMYQTSRISSTFITLFGFLAIFFF
;
A
#
# COMPACT_ATOMS: atom_id res chain seq x y z
N MET A 1 -7.04 -22.04 61.09
CA MET A 1 -6.76 -20.75 60.42
C MET A 1 -5.37 -20.69 59.79
N LYS A 2 -4.29 -21.09 60.46
CA LYS A 2 -2.93 -21.09 59.86
C LYS A 2 -2.79 -21.98 58.62
N THR A 3 -3.37 -23.19 58.63
CA THR A 3 -3.34 -24.13 57.50
C THR A 3 -4.17 -23.69 56.29
N LEU A 4 -5.24 -22.91 56.50
CA LEU A 4 -6.05 -22.35 55.42
C LEU A 4 -5.33 -21.18 54.73
N LEU A 5 -4.56 -20.40 55.49
CA LEU A 5 -3.76 -19.30 54.96
C LEU A 5 -2.59 -19.80 54.10
N THR A 6 -1.94 -20.91 54.49
CA THR A 6 -0.87 -21.52 53.69
C THR A 6 -1.38 -22.06 52.36
N PHE A 7 -2.60 -22.63 52.33
CA PHE A 7 -3.20 -23.17 51.12
C PHE A 7 -3.59 -22.06 50.11
N ILE A 8 -4.04 -20.90 50.61
CA ILE A 8 -4.32 -19.72 49.78
C ILE A 8 -3.01 -19.11 49.23
N LEU A 9 -1.94 -19.10 50.04
CA LEU A 9 -0.64 -18.62 49.58
C LEU A 9 -0.03 -19.53 48.49
N LEU A 10 -0.12 -20.86 48.65
CA LEU A 10 0.40 -21.81 47.65
C LEU A 10 -0.41 -21.83 46.34
N THR A 11 -1.72 -21.58 46.38
CA THR A 11 -2.55 -21.48 45.16
C THR A 11 -2.39 -20.15 44.43
N SER A 12 -2.07 -19.06 45.15
CA SER A 12 -1.76 -17.76 44.53
C SER A 12 -0.43 -17.73 43.78
N ILE A 13 0.56 -18.55 44.18
CA ILE A 13 1.85 -18.67 43.49
C ILE A 13 1.71 -19.46 42.16
N SER A 14 0.70 -20.33 42.03
CA SER A 14 0.45 -21.12 40.82
C SER A 14 -0.23 -20.34 39.69
N LEU A 15 -0.78 -19.15 39.96
CA LEU A 15 -1.46 -18.32 38.96
C LEU A 15 -0.54 -17.32 38.25
N CYS A 16 0.73 -17.18 38.67
CA CYS A 16 1.79 -16.62 37.83
C CYS A 16 2.27 -17.69 36.83
N SER A 17 1.33 -18.29 36.09
CA SER A 17 1.66 -19.07 34.91
C SER A 17 2.09 -18.07 33.84
N TRP A 18 3.41 -17.86 33.77
CA TRP A 18 4.19 -17.51 32.59
C TRP A 18 3.35 -16.94 31.44
N ALA A 19 3.03 -15.65 31.52
CA ALA A 19 2.73 -14.87 30.32
C ALA A 19 4.03 -14.78 29.51
N GLN A 20 4.38 -15.87 28.83
CA GLN A 20 5.55 -15.89 27.97
C GLN A 20 5.27 -14.89 26.86
N LYS A 21 6.02 -13.79 26.85
CA LYS A 21 5.94 -12.77 25.79
C LYS A 21 6.00 -13.52 24.45
N GLU A 22 4.97 -13.40 23.64
CA GLU A 22 4.95 -14.08 22.33
C GLU A 22 6.05 -13.46 21.47
N VAL A 23 7.03 -14.28 21.08
CA VAL A 23 8.20 -13.84 20.31
C VAL A 23 8.27 -14.62 19.01
N PHE A 24 8.33 -13.92 17.90
CA PHE A 24 8.47 -14.50 16.58
C PHE A 24 9.94 -14.90 16.35
N ARG A 25 10.21 -16.21 16.24
CA ARG A 25 11.58 -16.73 16.05
C ARG A 25 11.94 -16.77 14.57
N ILE A 26 13.15 -16.31 14.24
CA ILE A 26 13.67 -16.28 12.87
C ILE A 26 15.00 -17.04 12.87
N ASP A 27 14.95 -18.32 12.51
CA ASP A 27 16.13 -19.19 12.52
C ASP A 27 16.95 -19.08 11.24
N SER A 28 16.30 -18.83 10.10
CA SER A 28 16.94 -18.61 8.79
C SER A 28 16.01 -17.79 7.89
N ILE A 29 16.53 -17.19 6.81
CA ILE A 29 15.71 -16.49 5.81
C ILE A 29 15.74 -17.28 4.49
N PRO A 30 14.65 -17.97 4.10
CA PRO A 30 14.56 -18.70 2.83
C PRO A 30 14.44 -17.72 1.65
N THR A 31 14.74 -18.18 0.44
CA THR A 31 14.67 -17.38 -0.80
C THR A 31 13.28 -16.78 -1.03
N LYS A 32 12.23 -17.49 -0.64
CA LYS A 32 10.84 -17.02 -0.74
C LYS A 32 10.47 -15.95 0.29
N GLY A 33 11.35 -15.65 1.25
CA GLY A 33 11.12 -14.76 2.38
C GLY A 33 10.25 -15.39 3.48
N ILE A 34 10.18 -14.72 4.64
CA ILE A 34 9.35 -15.10 5.78
C ILE A 34 8.28 -14.04 6.00
N LEU A 35 7.02 -14.48 6.06
CA LEU A 35 5.91 -13.62 6.44
C LEU A 35 5.86 -13.49 7.97
N LEU A 36 5.73 -12.27 8.47
CA LEU A 36 5.50 -11.98 9.89
C LEU A 36 3.99 -12.03 10.15
N ASP A 37 3.45 -13.23 10.34
CA ASP A 37 2.01 -13.50 10.46
C ASP A 37 1.52 -13.73 11.90
N LYS A 38 2.42 -13.71 12.90
CA LYS A 38 2.14 -14.08 14.29
C LYS A 38 2.87 -13.19 15.29
N GLY A 39 2.41 -13.17 16.54
CA GLY A 39 3.04 -12.41 17.63
C GLY A 39 2.88 -10.90 17.54
N TRP A 40 2.01 -10.41 16.66
CA TRP A 40 1.67 -9.00 16.57
C TRP A 40 0.71 -8.60 17.69
N LYS A 41 0.98 -7.41 18.23
CA LYS A 41 0.08 -6.70 19.13
C LYS A 41 -0.27 -5.35 18.54
N TRP A 42 -1.42 -4.80 18.94
CA TRP A 42 -1.84 -3.48 18.52
C TRP A 42 -2.35 -2.62 19.68
N HIS A 43 -2.32 -1.30 19.48
CA HIS A 43 -2.86 -0.33 20.41
C HIS A 43 -3.27 0.96 19.68
N ALA A 44 -4.39 1.55 20.06
CA ALA A 44 -4.82 2.85 19.55
C ALA A 44 -4.12 4.01 20.25
N GLY A 45 -3.92 5.13 19.56
CA GLY A 45 -3.29 6.33 20.12
C GLY A 45 -1.87 6.57 19.62
N ASP A 46 -1.39 7.79 19.82
CA ASP A 46 -0.17 8.31 19.19
C ASP A 46 0.92 8.62 20.22
N ASN A 47 1.53 7.57 20.80
CA ASN A 47 2.64 7.71 21.73
C ASN A 47 3.96 7.21 21.11
N PRO A 48 4.97 8.07 20.90
CA PRO A 48 6.26 7.66 20.31
C PRO A 48 7.04 6.65 21.17
N ASP A 49 6.78 6.57 22.48
CA ASP A 49 7.42 5.58 23.35
C ASP A 49 7.07 4.14 22.95
N PHE A 50 5.97 3.94 22.21
CA PHE A 50 5.56 2.65 21.69
C PHE A 50 6.56 2.03 20.71
N ALA A 51 7.48 2.82 20.16
CA ALA A 51 8.59 2.33 19.33
C ALA A 51 9.75 1.74 20.16
N LYS A 52 9.92 2.15 21.42
CA LYS A 52 11.10 1.81 22.24
C LYS A 52 11.17 0.31 22.54
N PRO A 53 12.35 -0.33 22.52
CA PRO A 53 12.46 -1.78 22.66
C PRO A 53 12.11 -2.29 24.07
N ASP A 54 12.25 -1.45 25.09
CA ASP A 54 11.96 -1.70 26.50
C ASP A 54 10.51 -1.37 26.91
N PHE A 55 9.72 -0.79 26.00
CA PHE A 55 8.30 -0.52 26.27
C PHE A 55 7.52 -1.80 26.59
N ASP A 56 6.72 -1.76 27.66
CA ASP A 56 5.86 -2.86 28.09
C ASP A 56 4.55 -2.91 27.29
N ASP A 57 4.52 -3.83 26.34
CA ASP A 57 3.35 -4.13 25.50
C ASP A 57 2.45 -5.25 26.08
N SER A 58 2.61 -5.64 27.35
CA SER A 58 1.87 -6.75 27.98
C SER A 58 0.34 -6.56 27.95
N LYS A 59 -0.13 -5.32 28.02
CA LYS A 59 -1.56 -4.96 28.00
C LYS A 59 -2.12 -4.71 26.61
N TRP A 60 -1.30 -4.76 25.57
CA TRP A 60 -1.76 -4.56 24.20
C TRP A 60 -2.55 -5.78 23.72
N GLU A 61 -3.54 -5.52 22.86
CA GLU A 61 -4.36 -6.56 22.28
C GLU A 61 -3.57 -7.32 21.21
N ALA A 62 -3.68 -8.64 21.19
CA ALA A 62 -3.14 -9.46 20.11
C ALA A 62 -3.91 -9.20 18.81
N ILE A 63 -3.22 -9.22 17.67
CA ILE A 63 -3.83 -9.03 16.36
C ILE A 63 -3.16 -9.90 15.30
N ASP A 64 -3.91 -10.27 14.28
CA ASP A 64 -3.36 -10.73 13.01
C ASP A 64 -3.56 -9.61 11.98
N PRO A 65 -2.52 -8.81 11.69
CA PRO A 65 -2.65 -7.70 10.75
C PRO A 65 -2.65 -8.17 9.29
N THR A 66 -2.41 -9.47 9.03
CA THR A 66 -2.44 -10.04 7.67
C THR A 66 -3.86 -10.33 7.18
N LYS A 67 -4.87 -10.07 8.00
CA LYS A 67 -6.29 -10.08 7.60
C LYS A 67 -6.63 -8.92 6.69
N GLU A 68 -7.73 -9.07 5.96
CA GLU A 68 -8.29 -8.00 5.15
C GLU A 68 -8.72 -6.83 6.04
N MET A 69 -8.57 -5.60 5.54
CA MET A 69 -8.87 -4.38 6.27
C MET A 69 -10.32 -4.36 6.77
N ASP A 70 -11.25 -4.93 6.00
CA ASP A 70 -12.66 -5.05 6.35
C ASP A 70 -12.88 -5.90 7.62
N ASP A 71 -12.01 -6.88 7.87
CA ASP A 71 -12.05 -7.73 9.07
C ASP A 71 -11.35 -7.08 10.27
N LEU A 72 -10.85 -5.85 10.12
CA LEU A 72 -10.11 -5.08 11.12
C LEU A 72 -10.77 -3.72 11.43
N PRO A 73 -12.05 -3.68 11.84
CA PRO A 73 -12.78 -2.42 12.08
C PRO A 73 -12.14 -1.55 13.17
N GLN A 74 -11.42 -2.15 14.12
CA GLN A 74 -10.69 -1.45 15.17
C GLN A 74 -9.52 -0.61 14.62
N ILE A 75 -8.88 -1.08 13.54
CA ILE A 75 -7.78 -0.36 12.87
C ILE A 75 -8.33 0.83 12.10
N GLN A 76 -9.46 0.66 11.41
CA GLN A 76 -10.13 1.74 10.67
C GLN A 76 -10.60 2.88 11.59
N LYS A 77 -10.98 2.56 12.84
CA LYS A 77 -11.51 3.52 13.82
C LYS A 77 -10.46 4.15 14.72
N ALA A 78 -9.21 3.65 14.71
CA ALA A 78 -8.17 4.08 15.65
C ALA A 78 -7.69 5.53 15.42
N GLY A 79 -7.88 6.09 14.22
CA GLY A 79 -7.21 7.31 13.81
C GLY A 79 -5.73 7.05 13.59
N ILE A 80 -4.92 7.22 14.65
CA ILE A 80 -3.53 6.75 14.71
C ILE A 80 -3.48 5.55 15.66
N GLY A 81 -2.79 4.49 15.23
CA GLY A 81 -2.50 3.35 16.07
C GLY A 81 -1.09 2.81 15.85
N TRP A 82 -0.77 1.77 16.60
CA TRP A 82 0.52 1.11 16.51
C TRP A 82 0.36 -0.40 16.42
N PHE A 83 1.15 -1.01 15.55
CA PHE A 83 1.46 -2.44 15.59
C PHE A 83 2.83 -2.63 16.21
N ARG A 84 3.02 -3.72 16.94
CA ARG A 84 4.30 -4.07 17.55
C ARG A 84 4.51 -5.57 17.56
N ILE A 85 5.71 -6.00 17.17
CA ILE A 85 6.12 -7.40 17.19
C ILE A 85 7.53 -7.52 17.80
N ASN A 86 7.70 -8.54 18.64
CA ASN A 86 8.99 -8.90 19.20
C ASN A 86 9.58 -10.05 18.37
N LEU A 87 10.76 -9.85 17.82
CA LEU A 87 11.48 -10.83 17.01
C LEU A 87 12.67 -11.39 17.79
N ASN A 88 12.95 -12.68 17.63
CA ASN A 88 14.20 -13.28 18.08
C ASN A 88 14.90 -13.91 16.89
N VAL A 89 15.95 -13.25 16.44
CA VAL A 89 16.74 -13.61 15.28
C VAL A 89 17.88 -14.52 15.71
N ASP A 90 18.10 -15.62 14.99
CA ASP A 90 19.21 -16.53 15.27
C ASP A 90 20.57 -15.84 15.17
N SER A 91 21.56 -16.38 15.89
CA SER A 91 22.91 -15.85 15.92
C SER A 91 23.60 -15.80 14.55
N SER A 92 23.24 -16.72 13.62
CA SER A 92 23.72 -16.74 12.24
C SER A 92 23.26 -15.56 11.39
N LEU A 93 22.22 -14.85 11.84
CA LEU A 93 21.63 -13.69 11.17
C LEU A 93 22.01 -12.37 11.83
N LYS A 94 22.93 -12.35 12.80
CA LYS A 94 23.51 -11.11 13.32
C LYS A 94 24.25 -10.34 12.22
N ASN A 95 24.33 -9.02 12.38
CA ASN A 95 25.00 -8.10 11.46
C ASN A 95 24.54 -8.25 10.00
N THR A 96 23.27 -8.62 9.80
CA THR A 96 22.68 -8.87 8.49
C THR A 96 21.63 -7.80 8.17
N ILE A 97 21.58 -7.37 6.91
CA ILE A 97 20.54 -6.47 6.41
C ILE A 97 19.42 -7.31 5.82
N LEU A 98 18.22 -7.16 6.39
CA LEU A 98 16.99 -7.78 5.90
C LEU A 98 16.16 -6.74 5.17
N SER A 99 15.62 -7.13 4.02
CA SER A 99 14.62 -6.35 3.28
C SER A 99 13.24 -6.64 3.83
N LEU A 100 12.53 -5.58 4.21
CA LEU A 100 11.14 -5.56 4.64
C LEU A 100 10.28 -5.14 3.44
N GLN A 101 9.48 -6.08 2.94
CA GLN A 101 8.49 -5.83 1.90
C GLN A 101 7.09 -5.86 2.51
N THR A 102 6.23 -4.95 2.08
CA THR A 102 4.88 -4.80 2.65
C THR A 102 3.80 -5.22 1.67
N ASN A 103 2.68 -5.71 2.19
CA ASN A 103 1.38 -5.67 1.55
C ASN A 103 0.43 -4.97 2.52
N GLN A 104 0.02 -3.74 2.23
CA GLN A 104 -0.72 -2.93 3.18
C GLN A 104 -1.62 -1.90 2.51
N PHE A 105 -2.59 -1.44 3.31
CA PHE A 105 -3.60 -0.47 2.92
C PHE A 105 -3.70 0.68 3.95
N LEU A 106 -2.55 1.24 4.34
CA LEU A 106 -2.41 2.21 5.44
C LEU A 106 -1.33 3.24 5.13
N ALA A 107 -1.36 4.38 5.83
CA ALA A 107 -0.16 5.17 6.04
C ALA A 107 0.64 4.53 7.18
N ALA A 108 1.94 4.33 7.02
CA ALA A 108 2.77 3.61 7.98
C ALA A 108 4.17 4.20 8.14
N GLU A 109 4.63 4.30 9.38
CA GLU A 109 6.01 4.63 9.76
C GLU A 109 6.61 3.45 10.53
N PHE A 110 7.79 3.00 10.10
CA PHE A 110 8.43 1.79 10.60
C PHE A 110 9.59 2.15 11.52
N TYR A 111 9.65 1.49 12.67
CA TYR A 111 10.67 1.68 13.68
C TYR A 111 11.28 0.35 14.09
N GLN A 112 12.61 0.28 14.07
CA GLN A 112 13.36 -0.85 14.61
C GLN A 112 14.04 -0.42 15.91
N ASN A 113 13.76 -1.11 17.01
CA ASN A 113 14.34 -0.83 18.33
C ASN A 113 14.26 0.65 18.73
N GLY A 114 13.16 1.32 18.39
CA GLY A 114 12.95 2.75 18.65
C GLY A 114 13.52 3.70 17.58
N ILE A 115 14.27 3.20 16.61
CA ILE A 115 14.88 4.00 15.53
C ILE A 115 13.99 3.95 14.30
N PHE A 116 13.66 5.12 13.72
CA PHE A 116 12.92 5.20 12.47
C PHE A 116 13.74 4.62 11.30
N ILE A 117 13.15 3.72 10.53
CA ILE A 117 13.80 3.03 9.39
C ILE A 117 13.14 3.31 8.04
N GLY A 118 12.00 3.99 8.02
CA GLY A 118 11.31 4.40 6.79
C GLY A 118 9.81 4.56 7.00
N ASN A 119 9.15 5.16 6.01
CA ASN A 119 7.70 5.34 5.98
C ASN A 119 7.13 5.03 4.60
N LEU A 120 5.85 4.70 4.58
CA LEU A 120 5.03 4.46 3.40
C LEU A 120 3.75 5.27 3.58
N GLY A 121 3.64 6.36 2.83
CA GLY A 121 2.59 7.36 3.02
C GLY A 121 2.91 8.37 4.14
N ILE A 122 1.89 9.13 4.56
CA ILE A 122 2.00 10.19 5.58
C ILE A 122 1.04 9.89 6.73
N VAL A 123 1.60 9.70 7.93
CA VAL A 123 0.84 9.58 9.18
C VAL A 123 0.72 10.96 9.81
N SER A 124 -0.51 11.48 9.93
CA SER A 124 -0.79 12.80 10.51
C SER A 124 -1.86 12.73 11.59
N ARG A 125 -1.74 13.62 12.59
CA ARG A 125 -2.80 13.85 13.60
C ARG A 125 -4.02 14.54 13.00
N ASN A 126 -3.84 15.28 11.91
CA ASN A 126 -4.94 15.84 11.15
C ASN A 126 -5.40 14.81 10.11
N PRO A 127 -6.62 14.26 10.21
CA PRO A 127 -7.10 13.24 9.28
C PRO A 127 -7.08 13.66 7.80
N LYS A 128 -7.13 14.96 7.50
CA LYS A 128 -7.07 15.48 6.12
C LYS A 128 -5.68 15.36 5.49
N ASP A 129 -4.64 15.32 6.31
CA ASP A 129 -3.25 15.26 5.84
C ASP A 129 -2.71 13.82 5.82
N VAL A 130 -3.51 12.85 6.29
CA VAL A 130 -3.17 11.43 6.21
C VAL A 130 -3.17 11.03 4.73
N GLN A 131 -2.05 10.44 4.29
CA GLN A 131 -1.92 9.86 2.95
C GLN A 131 -1.62 8.38 3.09
N GLY A 132 -2.63 7.54 2.81
CA GLY A 132 -2.48 6.10 2.79
C GLY A 132 -1.57 5.65 1.66
N PHE A 133 -0.91 4.52 1.87
CA PHE A 133 -0.02 3.94 0.89
C PHE A 133 -0.47 2.52 0.54
N PHE A 134 -0.58 2.26 -0.76
CA PHE A 134 -0.99 0.95 -1.26
C PHE A 134 0.24 0.20 -1.74
N SER A 135 0.61 -0.83 -1.00
CA SER A 135 1.66 -1.75 -1.41
C SER A 135 1.02 -3.10 -1.70
N MET A 136 1.12 -3.54 -2.96
CA MET A 136 0.58 -4.82 -3.42
C MET A 136 1.72 -5.74 -3.85
N ASP A 137 1.50 -7.05 -3.77
CA ASP A 137 2.44 -8.11 -4.21
C ASP A 137 3.84 -8.05 -3.62
N TYR A 138 4.04 -7.37 -2.48
CA TYR A 138 5.36 -7.19 -1.87
C TYR A 138 6.39 -6.51 -2.80
N TYR A 139 5.93 -5.87 -3.88
CA TYR A 139 6.77 -5.19 -4.86
C TYR A 139 6.91 -3.70 -4.51
N LYS A 140 7.84 -3.40 -3.59
CA LYS A 140 8.41 -2.06 -3.34
C LYS A 140 7.43 -1.05 -2.71
N PRO A 141 7.93 -0.03 -1.98
CA PRO A 141 9.32 0.23 -1.58
C PRO A 141 9.83 -0.81 -0.60
N VAL A 142 11.16 -0.97 -0.54
CA VAL A 142 11.82 -1.89 0.38
C VAL A 142 12.37 -1.06 1.53
N ILE A 143 11.90 -1.34 2.74
CA ILE A 143 12.47 -0.81 3.96
C ILE A 143 13.52 -1.81 4.43
N HIS A 144 14.62 -1.35 5.06
CA HIS A 144 15.66 -2.25 5.52
C HIS A 144 15.70 -2.32 7.04
N LEU A 145 15.92 -3.53 7.55
CA LEU A 145 16.13 -3.84 8.97
C LEU A 145 17.57 -4.33 9.14
N TYR A 146 18.32 -3.75 10.08
CA TYR A 146 19.69 -4.18 10.37
C TYR A 146 19.74 -4.92 11.71
N THR A 147 20.01 -6.23 11.69
CA THR A 147 19.90 -7.06 12.90
C THR A 147 20.98 -6.77 13.94
N GLY A 148 22.13 -6.19 13.56
CA GLY A 148 23.21 -5.86 14.49
C GLY A 148 23.67 -7.04 15.35
N ASP A 149 24.12 -6.76 16.57
CA ASP A 149 24.72 -7.72 17.49
C ASP A 149 23.72 -8.46 18.39
N LYS A 150 22.50 -7.94 18.53
CA LYS A 150 21.45 -8.47 19.40
C LYS A 150 20.52 -9.44 18.66
N THR A 151 20.14 -10.53 19.30
CA THR A 151 19.15 -11.48 18.75
C THR A 151 17.72 -10.97 18.93
N LYS A 152 17.44 -10.31 20.05
CA LYS A 152 16.14 -9.69 20.32
C LYS A 152 16.02 -8.39 19.55
N GLN A 153 14.98 -8.29 18.73
CA GLN A 153 14.66 -7.12 17.94
C GLN A 153 13.19 -6.75 18.17
N VAL A 154 12.88 -5.47 18.08
CA VAL A 154 11.51 -4.97 18.13
C VAL A 154 11.24 -4.22 16.85
N LEU A 155 10.16 -4.60 16.18
CA LEU A 155 9.61 -3.85 15.05
C LEU A 155 8.29 -3.24 15.51
N ALA A 156 8.19 -1.92 15.41
CA ALA A 156 6.98 -1.16 15.69
C ALA A 156 6.57 -0.40 14.43
N VAL A 157 5.27 -0.35 14.17
CA VAL A 157 4.69 0.32 13.00
C VAL A 157 3.61 1.26 13.49
N ARG A 158 3.88 2.56 13.40
CA ARG A 158 2.88 3.60 13.64
C ARG A 158 2.05 3.75 12.37
N PHE A 159 0.74 3.69 12.47
CA PHE A 159 -0.14 3.71 11.30
C PHE A 159 -1.27 4.72 11.43
N ALA A 160 -1.80 5.14 10.29
CA ALA A 160 -3.10 5.80 10.21
C ALA A 160 -3.91 5.25 9.03
N TYR A 161 -5.20 5.03 9.27
CA TYR A 161 -6.14 4.63 8.22
C TYR A 161 -6.65 5.87 7.49
N GLN A 162 -6.50 5.91 6.17
CA GLN A 162 -7.11 6.93 5.33
C GLN A 162 -8.46 6.42 4.84
N ASN A 163 -9.54 7.08 5.24
CA ASN A 163 -10.88 6.77 4.75
C ASN A 163 -11.03 7.31 3.31
N VAL A 164 -10.46 6.59 2.36
CA VAL A 164 -10.65 6.83 0.93
C VAL A 164 -11.69 5.87 0.43
N ILE A 165 -12.63 6.33 -0.40
CA ILE A 165 -13.47 5.42 -1.18
C ILE A 165 -12.56 4.80 -2.23
N ILE A 166 -12.00 3.63 -1.92
CA ILE A 166 -11.04 2.97 -2.79
C ILE A 166 -11.81 2.27 -3.90
N TYR A 167 -12.03 3.00 -4.99
CA TYR A 167 -12.61 2.45 -6.22
C TYR A 167 -11.66 1.50 -6.98
N GLN A 168 -10.43 1.28 -6.46
CA GLN A 168 -9.46 0.31 -6.97
C GLN A 168 -9.53 -1.08 -6.28
N ARG A 169 -10.59 -1.37 -5.53
CA ARG A 169 -10.83 -2.75 -5.10
C ARG A 169 -11.24 -3.59 -6.31
N SER A 170 -10.26 -4.17 -7.00
CA SER A 170 -10.52 -5.30 -7.89
C SER A 170 -11.11 -6.42 -7.04
N ASN A 171 -12.21 -7.04 -7.48
CA ASN A 171 -12.92 -8.08 -6.72
C ASN A 171 -12.04 -9.27 -6.27
N ASN A 172 -10.84 -9.43 -6.83
CA ASN A 172 -9.92 -10.52 -6.51
C ASN A 172 -8.71 -10.12 -5.63
N GLN A 173 -8.61 -8.87 -5.18
CA GLN A 173 -7.43 -8.38 -4.46
C GLN A 173 -7.70 -8.13 -2.98
N LYS A 174 -6.87 -8.76 -2.12
CA LYS A 174 -6.96 -8.65 -0.66
C LYS A 174 -6.25 -7.39 -0.18
N CYS A 175 -7.00 -6.42 0.31
CA CYS A 175 -6.46 -5.22 0.96
C CYS A 175 -6.12 -5.57 2.41
N LEU A 176 -4.87 -5.96 2.69
CA LEU A 176 -4.49 -6.35 4.05
C LEU A 176 -4.35 -5.13 4.97
N GLY A 177 -4.53 -5.34 6.27
CA GLY A 177 -4.13 -4.37 7.30
C GLY A 177 -2.66 -4.02 7.16
N LEU A 178 -1.80 -5.00 7.45
CA LEU A 178 -0.36 -4.94 7.30
C LEU A 178 0.20 -6.37 7.19
N GLY A 179 0.67 -6.73 5.99
CA GLY A 179 1.50 -7.91 5.75
C GLY A 179 2.95 -7.51 5.58
N ILE A 180 3.87 -8.11 6.36
CA ILE A 180 5.31 -7.84 6.24
C ILE A 180 6.04 -9.13 5.92
N LYS A 181 6.83 -9.11 4.85
CA LYS A 181 7.69 -10.22 4.46
C LYS A 181 9.16 -9.83 4.49
N LEU A 182 9.95 -10.60 5.22
CA LEU A 182 11.39 -10.41 5.35
C LEU A 182 12.15 -11.25 4.32
N PHE A 183 13.10 -10.62 3.65
CA PHE A 183 14.02 -11.25 2.71
C PHE A 183 15.46 -10.95 3.09
N ARG A 184 16.38 -11.85 2.75
CA ARG A 184 17.81 -11.57 2.88
C ARG A 184 18.19 -10.62 1.75
N THR A 185 18.82 -9.49 2.09
CA THR A 185 19.35 -8.59 1.06
C THR A 185 20.60 -9.24 0.48
N GLU A 186 20.57 -9.63 -0.79
CA GLU A 186 21.78 -10.09 -1.48
C GLU A 186 22.62 -8.87 -1.92
N PRO A 187 23.88 -8.73 -1.47
CA PRO A 187 24.69 -7.54 -1.77
C PRO A 187 25.01 -7.37 -3.26
N LYS A 188 24.90 -8.42 -4.08
CA LYS A 188 25.30 -8.38 -5.50
C LYS A 188 24.35 -7.60 -6.41
N ASN A 189 23.17 -7.17 -5.93
CA ASN A 189 22.14 -6.52 -6.75
C ASN A 189 21.52 -5.25 -6.11
N SER A 190 22.12 -4.70 -5.05
CA SER A 190 21.61 -3.47 -4.39
C SER A 190 21.62 -2.27 -5.34
N GLU A 191 22.70 -2.05 -6.09
CA GLU A 191 22.86 -0.86 -6.94
C GLU A 191 21.84 -0.78 -8.09
N LYS A 192 21.46 -1.91 -8.69
CA LYS A 192 20.42 -1.96 -9.74
C LYS A 192 18.99 -1.94 -9.20
N ARG A 193 18.80 -2.26 -7.92
CA ARG A 193 17.49 -2.14 -7.26
C ARG A 193 17.28 -0.70 -6.78
N ASP A 194 18.22 -0.10 -6.07
CA ASP A 194 17.98 1.18 -5.40
C ASP A 194 17.91 2.37 -6.39
N ALA A 195 18.76 2.41 -7.42
CA ALA A 195 18.75 3.47 -8.43
C ALA A 195 17.55 3.40 -9.39
N PHE A 196 16.95 2.22 -9.56
CA PHE A 196 15.73 2.05 -10.35
C PHE A 196 14.47 2.36 -9.53
N HIS A 197 14.56 2.74 -8.24
CA HIS A 197 13.40 2.92 -7.35
C HIS A 197 13.18 4.33 -6.84
N LEU A 198 14.19 5.19 -6.86
CA LEU A 198 13.99 6.64 -6.66
C LEU A 198 13.31 7.30 -7.87
N ASN A 199 13.60 6.86 -9.09
CA ASN A 199 12.96 7.41 -10.30
C ASN A 199 11.60 6.78 -10.65
N ASN A 200 11.23 5.65 -10.04
CA ASN A 200 10.07 4.87 -10.48
C ASN A 200 8.89 4.87 -9.52
N TYR A 201 8.97 5.52 -8.35
CA TYR A 201 7.78 5.72 -7.53
C TYR A 201 6.82 6.76 -8.14
N GLU A 202 7.35 7.71 -8.93
CA GLU A 202 6.54 8.55 -9.83
C GLU A 202 6.15 7.86 -11.14
N GLN A 203 6.73 6.69 -11.50
CA GLN A 203 6.54 6.12 -12.83
C GLN A 203 5.81 4.77 -12.88
N ARG A 204 5.78 3.92 -11.84
CA ARG A 204 5.30 2.54 -12.03
C ARG A 204 3.79 2.29 -11.84
N GLY A 205 3.00 3.32 -11.58
CA GLY A 205 1.53 3.29 -11.71
C GLY A 205 0.99 4.05 -12.93
N ASP A 206 1.80 4.95 -13.52
CA ASP A 206 1.37 5.89 -14.55
C ASP A 206 2.11 5.78 -15.89
N PHE A 207 3.30 5.16 -15.93
CA PHE A 207 4.11 5.15 -17.15
C PHE A 207 3.58 4.23 -18.26
N ASP A 208 2.56 3.40 -17.99
CA ASP A 208 1.87 2.63 -19.03
C ASP A 208 0.51 3.24 -19.37
N ALA A 209 -0.35 3.53 -18.39
CA ALA A 209 -1.68 4.05 -18.70
C ALA A 209 -1.66 5.51 -19.17
N THR A 210 -0.91 6.37 -18.48
CA THR A 210 -0.92 7.83 -18.69
C THR A 210 -0.03 8.27 -19.85
N SER A 211 1.09 7.59 -20.02
CA SER A 211 1.92 7.72 -21.23
C SER A 211 1.16 7.27 -22.49
N LEU A 212 0.43 6.15 -22.42
CA LEU A 212 -0.41 5.69 -23.53
C LEU A 212 -1.60 6.64 -23.77
N ASP A 213 -2.22 7.19 -22.72
CA ASP A 213 -3.32 8.14 -22.88
C ASP A 213 -2.84 9.49 -23.44
N SER A 214 -1.63 9.94 -23.09
CA SER A 214 -0.98 11.10 -23.72
C SER A 214 -0.67 10.85 -25.19
N PHE A 215 -0.16 9.67 -25.53
CA PHE A 215 0.06 9.25 -26.92
C PHE A 215 -1.26 9.20 -27.72
N LYS A 216 -2.31 8.59 -27.16
CA LYS A 216 -3.65 8.54 -27.78
C LYS A 216 -4.23 9.94 -27.98
N THR A 217 -4.03 10.85 -27.02
CA THR A 217 -4.45 12.24 -27.14
C THR A 217 -3.84 12.88 -28.40
N GLY A 218 -2.53 12.76 -28.59
CA GLY A 218 -1.85 13.27 -29.79
C GLY A 218 -2.32 12.60 -31.08
N LEU A 219 -2.47 11.26 -31.06
CA LEU A 219 -2.92 10.48 -32.22
C LEU A 219 -4.32 10.91 -32.69
N PHE A 220 -5.29 10.99 -31.79
CA PHE A 220 -6.67 11.34 -32.14
C PHE A 220 -6.82 12.82 -32.50
N PHE A 221 -5.98 13.71 -31.97
CA PHE A 221 -5.92 15.10 -32.40
C PHE A 221 -5.52 15.21 -33.87
N ILE A 222 -4.42 14.56 -34.26
CA ILE A 222 -3.93 14.59 -35.65
C ILE A 222 -4.95 13.96 -36.60
N LEU A 223 -5.54 12.81 -36.24
CA LEU A 223 -6.57 12.16 -37.05
C LEU A 223 -7.82 13.03 -37.20
N SER A 224 -8.24 13.72 -36.12
CA SER A 224 -9.38 14.65 -36.18
C SER A 224 -9.13 15.80 -37.17
N VAL A 225 -7.96 16.46 -37.06
CA VAL A 225 -7.59 17.55 -37.97
C VAL A 225 -7.50 17.06 -39.42
N LEU A 226 -6.88 15.90 -39.66
CA LEU A 226 -6.73 15.33 -41.00
C LEU A 226 -8.09 15.04 -41.66
N HIS A 227 -8.99 14.37 -40.96
CA HIS A 227 -10.30 14.02 -41.50
C HIS A 227 -11.21 15.24 -41.68
N LEU A 228 -11.19 16.19 -40.74
CA LEU A 228 -11.92 17.46 -40.91
C LEU A 228 -11.36 18.25 -42.10
N PHE A 229 -10.04 18.26 -42.30
CA PHE A 229 -9.40 18.89 -43.45
C PHE A 229 -9.85 18.25 -44.78
N PHE A 230 -9.86 16.91 -44.87
CA PHE A 230 -10.39 16.21 -46.05
C PHE A 230 -11.87 16.50 -46.30
N TYR A 231 -12.67 16.63 -45.24
CA TYR A 231 -14.06 17.04 -45.39
C TYR A 231 -14.19 18.47 -45.95
N PHE A 232 -13.38 19.42 -45.48
CA PHE A 232 -13.40 20.80 -45.98
C PHE A 232 -13.00 20.88 -47.46
N LEU A 233 -12.03 20.08 -47.90
CA LEU A 233 -11.61 20.01 -49.30
C LEU A 233 -12.60 19.24 -50.18
N TYR A 234 -13.19 18.16 -49.66
CA TYR A 234 -14.06 17.25 -50.41
C TYR A 234 -15.38 17.01 -49.67
N ARG A 235 -16.23 18.05 -49.63
CA ARG A 235 -17.52 18.02 -48.92
C ARG A 235 -18.50 16.94 -49.39
N TYR A 236 -18.26 16.34 -50.56
CA TYR A 236 -19.06 15.24 -51.11
C TYR A 236 -18.95 13.97 -50.25
N GLN A 237 -17.78 13.69 -49.66
CA GLN A 237 -17.58 12.52 -48.81
C GLN A 237 -17.87 12.85 -47.34
N LYS A 238 -19.16 12.83 -46.97
CA LYS A 238 -19.61 13.09 -45.58
C LYS A 238 -18.98 12.16 -44.55
N ALA A 239 -18.51 10.98 -44.95
CA ALA A 239 -17.73 10.06 -44.14
C ALA A 239 -16.60 10.75 -43.37
N ASN A 240 -15.85 11.66 -44.03
CA ASN A 240 -14.73 12.37 -43.41
C ASN A 240 -15.16 13.30 -42.27
N LEU A 241 -16.38 13.86 -42.34
CA LEU A 241 -16.94 14.66 -41.24
C LEU A 241 -17.18 13.79 -40.00
N PHE A 242 -17.81 12.63 -40.18
CA PHE A 242 -18.13 11.73 -39.07
C PHE A 242 -16.87 11.14 -38.45
N PHE A 243 -15.89 10.72 -39.24
CA PHE A 243 -14.59 10.28 -38.75
C PHE A 243 -13.83 11.38 -38.00
N GLY A 244 -13.83 12.61 -38.55
CA GLY A 244 -13.18 13.76 -37.92
C GLY A 244 -13.80 14.13 -36.57
N LEU A 245 -15.14 14.12 -36.48
CA LEU A 245 -15.87 14.37 -35.23
C LEU A 245 -15.68 13.24 -34.21
N GLY A 246 -15.68 11.97 -34.66
CA GLY A 246 -15.40 10.83 -33.79
C GLY A 246 -14.00 10.89 -33.17
N CYS A 247 -12.99 11.20 -33.99
CA CYS A 247 -11.63 11.41 -33.50
C CYS A 247 -11.53 12.62 -32.56
N LEU A 248 -12.30 13.69 -32.79
CA LEU A 248 -12.34 14.86 -31.91
C LEU A 248 -12.86 14.48 -30.51
N PHE A 249 -13.93 13.68 -30.43
CA PHE A 249 -14.46 13.21 -29.16
C PHE A 249 -13.49 12.30 -28.41
N LEU A 250 -12.79 11.42 -29.13
CA LEU A 250 -11.74 10.58 -28.54
C LEU A 250 -10.56 11.43 -28.04
N PHE A 251 -10.17 12.47 -28.77
CA PHE A 251 -9.18 13.44 -28.31
C PHE A 251 -9.62 14.11 -26.99
N ILE A 252 -10.85 14.62 -26.91
CA ILE A 252 -11.37 15.26 -25.69
C ILE A 252 -11.42 14.25 -24.52
N PHE A 253 -11.82 13.01 -24.78
CA PHE A 253 -11.82 11.94 -23.79
C PHE A 253 -10.43 11.71 -23.19
N PHE A 254 -9.41 11.48 -24.03
CA PHE A 254 -8.06 11.21 -23.53
C PHE A 254 -7.41 12.45 -22.93
N CYS A 255 -7.66 13.63 -23.49
CA CYS A 255 -7.17 14.90 -22.95
C CYS A 255 -7.71 15.17 -21.54
N THR A 256 -9.01 14.94 -21.31
CA THR A 256 -9.60 15.10 -19.96
C THR A 256 -9.05 14.08 -18.97
N LYS A 257 -8.77 12.85 -19.39
CA LYS A 257 -8.08 11.88 -18.53
C LYS A 257 -6.70 12.36 -18.09
N VAL A 258 -5.90 12.86 -19.03
CA VAL A 258 -4.56 13.39 -18.76
C VAL A 258 -4.62 14.59 -17.81
N LEU A 259 -5.56 15.51 -18.01
CA LEU A 259 -5.68 16.74 -17.20
C LEU A 259 -6.20 16.50 -15.76
N PHE A 260 -7.01 15.46 -15.54
CA PHE A 260 -7.70 15.25 -14.25
C PHE A 260 -7.17 14.07 -13.44
N ILE A 261 -6.02 13.50 -13.80
CA ILE A 261 -5.52 12.23 -13.27
C ILE A 261 -5.47 12.12 -11.74
N ASN A 262 -5.18 13.23 -11.05
CA ASN A 262 -5.03 13.28 -9.59
C ASN A 262 -6.27 13.81 -8.85
N THR A 263 -7.41 13.89 -9.53
CA THR A 263 -8.63 14.49 -8.95
C THR A 263 -9.77 13.49 -8.86
N SER A 264 -10.60 13.63 -7.82
CA SER A 264 -11.86 12.89 -7.67
C SER A 264 -12.84 13.10 -8.84
N ILE A 265 -12.57 14.09 -9.69
CA ILE A 265 -13.36 14.49 -10.87
C ILE A 265 -13.12 13.54 -12.07
N MET A 266 -11.96 12.84 -12.13
CA MET A 266 -11.58 11.94 -13.23
C MET A 266 -12.62 10.86 -13.56
N TYR A 267 -13.28 10.33 -12.52
CA TYR A 267 -14.27 9.26 -12.71
C TYR A 267 -15.58 9.78 -13.30
N GLN A 268 -16.03 10.97 -12.90
CA GLN A 268 -17.23 11.58 -13.47
C GLN A 268 -17.01 11.96 -14.94
N THR A 269 -15.85 12.55 -15.26
CA THR A 269 -15.51 12.94 -16.63
C THR A 269 -15.32 11.72 -17.54
N SER A 270 -14.67 10.64 -17.08
CA SER A 270 -14.50 9.41 -17.87
C SER A 270 -15.80 8.64 -18.11
N ARG A 271 -16.74 8.66 -17.17
CA ARG A 271 -18.06 8.01 -17.32
C ARG A 271 -18.96 8.75 -18.31
N ILE A 272 -18.98 10.08 -18.26
CA ILE A 272 -19.75 10.90 -19.20
C ILE A 272 -19.20 10.69 -20.62
N SER A 273 -17.88 10.77 -20.77
CA SER A 273 -17.23 10.70 -22.07
C SER A 273 -17.27 9.29 -22.69
N SER A 274 -17.26 8.21 -21.90
CA SER A 274 -17.47 6.85 -22.42
C SER A 274 -18.90 6.62 -22.96
N THR A 275 -19.92 7.19 -22.32
CA THR A 275 -21.30 7.16 -22.85
C THR A 275 -21.45 7.92 -24.16
N PHE A 276 -20.72 9.04 -24.34
CA PHE A 276 -20.72 9.76 -25.62
C PHE A 276 -20.03 8.96 -26.74
N ILE A 277 -18.94 8.28 -26.43
CA ILE A 277 -18.22 7.44 -27.41
C ILE A 277 -19.09 6.26 -27.85
N THR A 278 -19.77 5.57 -26.94
CA THR A 278 -20.65 4.45 -27.31
C THR A 278 -21.85 4.93 -28.12
N LEU A 279 -22.48 6.04 -27.72
CA LEU A 279 -23.57 6.65 -28.49
C LEU A 279 -23.13 7.05 -29.91
N PHE A 280 -21.93 7.62 -30.05
CA PHE A 280 -21.37 8.00 -31.35
C PHE A 280 -20.98 6.77 -32.18
N GLY A 281 -20.43 5.72 -31.56
CA GLY A 281 -20.17 4.44 -32.22
C GLY A 281 -21.44 3.80 -32.78
N PHE A 282 -22.55 3.87 -32.03
CA PHE A 282 -23.86 3.45 -32.51
C PHE A 282 -24.35 4.31 -33.68
N LEU A 283 -24.24 5.63 -33.59
CA LEU A 283 -24.64 6.53 -34.68
C LEU A 283 -23.79 6.31 -35.95
N ALA A 284 -22.50 6.06 -35.82
CA ALA A 284 -21.62 5.77 -36.95
C ALA A 284 -22.04 4.48 -37.68
N ILE A 285 -22.56 3.47 -36.98
CA ILE A 285 -23.09 2.23 -37.58
C ILE A 285 -24.38 2.48 -38.37
N PHE A 286 -25.16 3.52 -38.05
CA PHE A 286 -26.40 3.84 -38.77
C PHE A 286 -26.19 4.77 -39.98
N PHE A 287 -25.06 5.47 -40.05
CA PHE A 287 -24.75 6.42 -41.12
C PHE A 287 -23.71 5.90 -42.14
N PHE A 288 -23.22 4.66 -41.96
CA PHE A 288 -22.44 3.87 -42.91
C PHE A 288 -23.20 2.61 -43.29
#